data_AF-A0A8J5MUY1-F1
#
_entry.id   AF-A0A8J5MUY1-F1
#
_cell.length_a   1.000
_cell.length_b   1.000
_cell.length_c   1.000
_cell.angle_alpha   90.00
_cell.angle_beta   90.00
_cell.angle_gamma   90.00
#
_symmetry.space_group_name_H-M   'P 1'
#
loop_
_entity.id
_entity.type
_entity.pdbx_description
1 polymer ?
#
loop_
_entity_poly.entity_id
_entity_poly.type
_entity_poly.pdbx_seq_one_letter_code
_entity_poly.pdbx_strand_id
1 'polypeptide(L)'
;MQKKNVPLAKKVDLLLLGIYLFYEKSSLNRSMLKCVHKICQVPARVGGTRWLPHMLQALEHLLKSYKAIVLHMQQIQNPDDPANHKDSYRKAKNYLLLLTCADIVQYLHLLLDMVRCLLELFQHGQTNISAIVNEIQPAVDVLKYLTWPGPSPRRIMEGDTTMFQGEKLSGRSNTFKTARCDMLTSLISSLNIRFIDMASTILQNTWILNFKLWPAEHSGNEDFGDNAMQALAKAIEKTLMEAEVNPTLVEDEWTVLKVKFTRSVGNLNPDKAIASLPATGARRVDGYAHTAGCSTVEDLDDNNELNEEHVQEMLVQMQ
;
A
#
# COMPACT_ATOMS: atom_id res chain seq x y z
N MET A 1 36.18 -15.60 -4.53
CA MET A 1 34.99 -14.90 -5.04
C MET A 1 33.92 -14.89 -3.95
N GLN A 2 33.73 -13.76 -3.27
CA GLN A 2 32.63 -13.62 -2.30
C GLN A 2 31.32 -13.56 -3.07
N LYS A 3 30.42 -14.54 -2.89
CA LYS A 3 29.06 -14.49 -3.43
C LYS A 3 28.38 -13.25 -2.87
N LYS A 4 28.08 -12.26 -3.72
CA LYS A 4 27.28 -11.09 -3.32
C LYS A 4 25.94 -11.62 -2.84
N ASN A 5 25.65 -11.47 -1.56
CA ASN A 5 24.38 -11.95 -0.99
C ASN A 5 23.25 -11.08 -1.55
N VAL A 6 22.47 -11.61 -2.50
CA VAL A 6 21.37 -10.86 -3.11
C VAL A 6 20.27 -10.67 -2.06
N PRO A 7 19.83 -9.41 -1.80
CA PRO A 7 18.78 -9.13 -0.82
C PRO A 7 17.51 -9.93 -1.07
N LEU A 8 16.84 -10.36 -0.01
CA LEU A 8 15.64 -11.20 -0.08
C LEU A 8 14.52 -10.53 -0.90
N ALA A 9 14.38 -9.21 -0.77
CA ALA A 9 13.46 -8.38 -1.57
C ALA A 9 13.64 -8.63 -3.08
N LYS A 10 14.88 -8.51 -3.56
CA LYS A 10 15.20 -8.67 -4.98
C LYS A 10 14.90 -10.09 -5.49
N LYS A 11 15.13 -11.11 -4.66
CA LYS A 11 14.79 -12.50 -4.99
C LYS A 11 13.28 -12.68 -5.13
N VAL A 12 12.50 -12.06 -4.24
CA VAL A 12 11.04 -12.12 -4.28
C VAL A 12 10.46 -11.35 -5.48
N ASP A 13 11.01 -10.17 -5.80
CA ASP A 13 10.58 -9.41 -6.98
C ASP A 13 10.80 -10.22 -8.27
N LEU A 14 12.00 -10.80 -8.42
CA LEU A 14 12.34 -11.67 -9.56
C LEU A 14 11.47 -12.94 -9.60
N LEU A 15 11.15 -13.50 -8.43
CA LEU A 15 10.27 -14.67 -8.34
C LEU A 15 8.86 -14.34 -8.82
N LEU A 16 8.26 -13.26 -8.32
CA LEU A 16 6.89 -12.90 -8.65
C LEU A 16 6.75 -12.50 -10.12
N LEU A 17 7.66 -11.68 -10.64
CA LEU A 17 7.68 -11.32 -12.06
C LEU A 17 7.97 -12.54 -12.94
N GLY A 18 8.95 -13.36 -12.55
CA GLY A 18 9.35 -14.55 -13.30
C GLY A 18 8.24 -15.59 -13.41
N ILE A 19 7.55 -15.88 -12.29
CA ILE A 19 6.40 -16.78 -12.28
C ILE A 19 5.25 -16.21 -13.12
N TYR A 20 4.95 -14.91 -12.99
CA TYR A 20 3.94 -14.27 -13.84
C TYR A 20 4.26 -14.46 -15.32
N LEU A 21 5.47 -14.10 -15.77
CA LEU A 21 5.87 -14.23 -17.17
C LEU A 21 5.87 -15.69 -17.65
N PHE A 22 6.28 -16.63 -16.79
CA PHE A 22 6.31 -18.06 -17.09
C PHE A 22 4.92 -18.62 -17.45
N TYR A 23 3.88 -18.11 -16.81
CA TYR A 23 2.49 -18.49 -17.10
C TYR A 23 1.84 -17.57 -18.14
N GLU A 24 2.09 -16.26 -18.14
CA GLU A 24 1.48 -15.33 -19.08
C GLU A 24 1.93 -15.57 -20.53
N LYS A 25 3.18 -15.95 -20.75
CA LYS A 25 3.73 -16.19 -22.09
C LYS A 25 3.49 -17.59 -22.65
N SER A 26 2.97 -18.52 -21.84
CA SER A 26 2.75 -19.91 -22.26
C SER A 26 1.33 -20.37 -21.91
N SER A 27 0.45 -20.43 -22.92
CA SER A 27 -0.90 -20.98 -22.78
C SER A 27 -0.89 -22.44 -22.33
N LEU A 28 0.12 -23.21 -22.73
CA LEU A 28 0.36 -24.58 -22.30
C LEU A 28 0.64 -24.65 -20.79
N ASN A 29 1.54 -23.82 -20.27
CA ASN A 29 1.83 -23.80 -18.83
C ASN A 29 0.60 -23.41 -18.02
N ARG A 30 -0.24 -22.49 -18.54
CA ARG A 30 -1.50 -22.13 -17.88
C ARG A 30 -2.51 -23.27 -17.87
N SER A 31 -2.66 -23.99 -18.99
CA SER A 31 -3.59 -25.11 -19.06
C SER A 31 -3.14 -26.24 -18.14
N MET A 32 -1.84 -26.58 -18.16
CA MET A 32 -1.25 -27.58 -17.28
C MET A 32 -1.43 -27.20 -15.81
N LEU A 33 -1.11 -25.97 -15.41
CA LEU A 33 -1.31 -25.51 -14.03
C LEU A 33 -2.76 -25.71 -13.53
N LYS A 34 -3.75 -25.41 -14.39
CA LYS A 34 -5.17 -25.63 -14.08
C LYS A 34 -5.55 -27.11 -13.99
N CYS A 35 -4.86 -27.99 -14.71
CA CYS A 35 -5.06 -29.43 -14.63
C CYS A 35 -4.45 -30.04 -13.36
N VAL A 36 -3.35 -29.48 -12.84
CA VAL A 36 -2.65 -30.00 -11.65
C VAL A 36 -3.45 -29.82 -10.37
N HIS A 37 -4.21 -28.73 -10.25
CA HIS A 37 -4.98 -28.46 -9.04
C HIS A 37 -6.30 -27.74 -9.31
N LYS A 38 -7.38 -28.24 -8.68
CA LYS A 38 -8.75 -27.71 -8.86
C LYS A 38 -8.90 -26.25 -8.42
N ILE A 39 -8.16 -25.83 -7.40
CA ILE A 39 -8.17 -24.45 -6.88
C ILE A 39 -6.87 -23.79 -7.32
N CYS A 40 -6.88 -23.12 -8.47
CA CYS A 40 -5.70 -22.44 -8.96
C CYS A 40 -6.05 -21.10 -9.61
N GLN A 41 -5.43 -20.04 -9.11
CA GLN A 41 -5.39 -18.73 -9.75
C GLN A 41 -4.06 -18.59 -10.49
N VAL A 42 -4.14 -18.09 -11.73
CA VAL A 42 -2.92 -17.79 -12.49
C VAL A 42 -2.18 -16.64 -11.79
N PRO A 43 -0.85 -16.76 -11.59
CA PRO A 43 -0.05 -15.69 -11.02
C PRO A 43 -0.27 -14.36 -11.74
N ALA A 44 -0.44 -13.28 -10.98
CA ALA A 44 -0.72 -11.95 -11.51
C ALA A 44 0.56 -11.11 -11.61
N ARG A 45 0.53 -10.10 -12.48
CA ARG A 45 1.65 -9.16 -12.68
C ARG A 45 1.90 -8.35 -11.40
N VAL A 46 3.16 -8.25 -11.00
CA VAL A 46 3.62 -7.25 -10.04
C VAL A 46 3.93 -5.97 -10.79
N GLY A 47 3.18 -4.90 -10.53
CA GLY A 47 3.40 -3.56 -11.11
C GLY A 47 2.25 -3.05 -11.97
N GLY A 48 2.42 -1.81 -12.45
CA GLY A 48 1.39 -1.01 -13.15
C GLY A 48 1.09 0.29 -12.40
N THR A 49 0.18 1.11 -12.94
CA THR A 49 -0.18 2.44 -12.40
C THR A 49 -0.71 2.39 -10.96
N ARG A 50 -1.23 1.23 -10.53
CA ARG A 50 -1.71 0.97 -9.16
C ARG A 50 -0.86 -0.10 -8.47
N TRP A 51 0.38 0.26 -8.14
CA TRP A 51 1.37 -0.71 -7.66
C TRP A 51 0.92 -1.51 -6.42
N LEU A 52 0.29 -0.88 -5.42
CA LEU A 52 -0.18 -1.55 -4.19
C LEU A 52 -1.24 -2.63 -4.45
N PRO A 53 -2.38 -2.32 -5.13
CA PRO A 53 -3.35 -3.34 -5.51
C PRO A 53 -2.77 -4.50 -6.32
N HIS A 54 -1.91 -4.20 -7.31
CA HIS A 54 -1.29 -5.24 -8.14
C HIS A 54 -0.35 -6.12 -7.32
N MET A 55 0.41 -5.53 -6.39
CA MET A 55 1.27 -6.26 -5.47
C MET A 55 0.47 -7.21 -4.58
N LEU A 56 -0.63 -6.71 -3.98
CA LEU A 56 -1.52 -7.53 -3.16
C LEU A 56 -2.08 -8.70 -3.96
N GLN A 57 -2.61 -8.42 -5.14
CA GLN A 57 -3.21 -9.44 -6.00
C GLN A 57 -2.20 -10.52 -6.40
N ALA A 58 -0.97 -10.13 -6.79
CA ALA A 58 0.08 -11.06 -7.16
C ALA A 58 0.49 -11.96 -5.99
N LEU A 59 0.65 -11.40 -4.79
CA LEU A 59 0.95 -12.16 -3.57
C LEU A 59 -0.18 -13.14 -3.23
N GLU A 60 -1.43 -12.69 -3.31
CA GLU A 60 -2.57 -13.55 -3.01
C GLU A 60 -2.73 -14.69 -4.03
N HIS A 61 -2.62 -14.41 -5.32
CA HIS A 61 -2.71 -15.43 -6.36
C HIS A 61 -1.61 -16.48 -6.20
N LEU A 62 -0.38 -16.03 -5.93
CA LEU A 62 0.75 -16.93 -5.69
C LEU A 62 0.50 -17.80 -4.45
N LEU A 63 0.15 -17.20 -3.31
CA LEU A 63 0.01 -17.92 -2.04
C LEU A 63 -1.22 -18.84 -2.02
N LYS A 64 -2.34 -18.43 -2.63
CA LYS A 64 -3.54 -19.28 -2.78
C LYS A 64 -3.27 -20.48 -3.70
N SER A 65 -2.42 -20.30 -4.70
CA SER A 65 -2.10 -21.33 -5.71
C SER A 65 -0.75 -22.00 -5.48
N TYR A 66 -0.11 -21.77 -4.33
CA TYR A 66 1.27 -22.15 -4.08
C TYR A 66 1.50 -23.64 -4.32
N LYS A 67 0.64 -24.50 -3.75
CA LYS A 67 0.71 -25.94 -3.96
C LYS A 67 0.61 -26.34 -5.44
N ALA A 68 -0.33 -25.75 -6.17
CA ALA A 68 -0.51 -26.03 -7.59
C ALA A 68 0.73 -25.67 -8.41
N ILE A 69 1.32 -24.51 -8.11
CA ILE A 69 2.51 -24.00 -8.78
C ILE A 69 3.71 -24.90 -8.47
N VAL A 70 3.92 -25.26 -7.20
CA VAL A 70 5.03 -26.15 -6.81
C VAL A 70 4.92 -27.52 -7.48
N LEU A 71 3.73 -28.15 -7.45
CA LEU A 71 3.48 -29.43 -8.11
C LEU A 71 3.74 -29.37 -9.62
N HIS A 72 3.27 -28.31 -10.29
CA HIS A 72 3.52 -28.14 -11.72
C HIS A 72 5.02 -27.96 -12.02
N MET A 73 5.75 -27.19 -11.22
CA MET A 73 7.19 -27.05 -11.37
C MET A 73 7.92 -28.39 -11.15
N GLN A 74 7.48 -29.19 -10.17
CA GLN A 74 8.02 -30.54 -9.92
C GLN A 74 7.75 -31.49 -11.11
N GLN A 75 6.57 -31.41 -11.74
CA GLN A 75 6.26 -32.17 -12.96
C GLN A 75 7.18 -31.79 -14.12
N ILE A 76 7.40 -30.50 -14.36
CA ILE A 76 8.35 -30.04 -15.40
C ILE A 76 9.78 -30.50 -15.11
N GLN A 77 10.15 -30.66 -13.83
CA GLN A 77 11.46 -31.21 -13.43
C GLN A 77 11.57 -32.73 -13.64
N ASN A 78 10.46 -33.44 -13.87
CA ASN A 78 10.50 -34.87 -14.09
C ASN A 78 11.05 -35.16 -15.51
N PRO A 79 12.18 -35.89 -15.65
CA PRO A 79 12.77 -36.20 -16.95
C PRO A 79 11.85 -37.03 -17.86
N ASP A 80 10.89 -37.75 -17.29
CA ASP A 80 9.99 -38.65 -18.02
C ASP A 80 8.67 -37.99 -18.45
N ASP A 81 8.45 -36.71 -18.09
CA ASP A 81 7.21 -36.00 -18.38
C ASP A 81 7.26 -35.30 -19.76
N PRO A 82 6.24 -35.47 -20.63
CA PRO A 82 6.15 -34.76 -21.92
C PRO A 82 6.17 -33.22 -21.81
N ALA A 83 5.88 -32.65 -20.63
CA ALA A 83 5.98 -31.22 -20.36
C ALA A 83 7.43 -30.70 -20.19
N ASN A 84 8.42 -31.59 -20.18
CA ASN A 84 9.83 -31.26 -19.97
C ASN A 84 10.49 -30.67 -21.22
N HIS A 85 10.37 -29.34 -21.39
CA HIS A 85 11.14 -28.58 -22.38
C HIS A 85 12.39 -27.96 -21.73
N LYS A 86 13.56 -28.00 -22.40
CA LYS A 86 14.86 -27.57 -21.84
C LYS A 86 14.85 -26.17 -21.20
N ASP A 87 14.19 -25.21 -21.84
CA ASP A 87 14.11 -23.83 -21.34
C ASP A 87 13.18 -23.71 -20.12
N SER A 88 12.02 -24.38 -20.17
CA SER A 88 11.07 -24.41 -19.05
C SER A 88 11.63 -25.18 -17.87
N TYR A 89 12.45 -26.21 -18.10
CA TYR A 89 13.14 -26.98 -17.08
C TYR A 89 14.06 -26.10 -16.23
N ARG A 90 14.94 -25.29 -16.84
CA ARG A 90 15.84 -24.42 -16.07
C ARG A 90 15.08 -23.38 -15.25
N LYS A 91 14.07 -22.75 -15.86
CA LYS A 91 13.20 -21.77 -15.19
C LYS A 91 12.45 -22.40 -14.01
N ALA A 92 11.80 -23.55 -14.23
CA ALA A 92 11.06 -24.28 -13.21
C ALA A 92 11.94 -24.69 -12.03
N LYS A 93 13.16 -25.17 -12.30
CA LYS A 93 14.14 -25.51 -11.26
C LYS A 93 14.46 -24.31 -10.36
N ASN A 94 14.74 -23.16 -10.97
CA ASN A 94 15.10 -21.95 -10.24
C ASN A 94 13.91 -21.42 -9.42
N TYR A 95 12.71 -21.39 -9.98
CA TYR A 95 11.51 -20.97 -9.24
C TYR A 95 11.18 -21.95 -8.11
N LEU A 96 11.30 -23.26 -8.33
CA LEU A 96 11.08 -24.27 -7.31
C LEU A 96 12.06 -24.12 -6.14
N LEU A 97 13.32 -23.80 -6.40
CA LEU A 97 14.31 -23.52 -5.36
C LEU A 97 13.92 -22.33 -4.49
N LEU A 98 13.38 -21.27 -5.10
CA LEU A 98 12.94 -20.08 -4.37
C LEU A 98 11.62 -20.33 -3.61
N LEU A 99 10.66 -21.01 -4.23
CA LEU A 99 9.37 -21.33 -3.61
C LEU A 99 9.51 -22.27 -2.41
N THR A 100 10.48 -23.19 -2.45
CA THR A 100 10.76 -24.11 -1.34
C THR A 100 11.73 -23.50 -0.31
N CYS A 101 12.18 -22.26 -0.48
CA CYS A 101 13.06 -21.61 0.50
C CYS A 101 12.23 -20.97 1.64
N ALA A 102 12.52 -21.38 2.88
CA ALA A 102 11.77 -20.91 4.05
C ALA A 102 11.83 -19.38 4.21
N ASP A 103 12.98 -18.76 3.96
CA ASP A 103 13.13 -17.30 4.08
C ASP A 103 12.29 -16.56 3.04
N ILE A 104 12.24 -17.07 1.80
CA ILE A 104 11.44 -16.49 0.71
C ILE A 104 9.95 -16.57 1.05
N VAL A 105 9.47 -17.73 1.49
CA VAL A 105 8.07 -17.92 1.85
C VAL A 105 7.68 -17.02 3.03
N GLN A 106 8.53 -16.90 4.05
CA GLN A 106 8.31 -15.97 5.15
C GLN A 106 8.28 -14.52 4.68
N TYR A 107 9.17 -14.13 3.75
CA TYR A 107 9.21 -12.79 3.19
C TYR A 107 7.98 -12.45 2.33
N LEU A 108 7.46 -13.40 1.56
CA LEU A 108 6.20 -13.25 0.83
C LEU A 108 5.03 -12.93 1.77
N HIS A 109 4.95 -13.60 2.93
CA HIS A 109 3.90 -13.35 3.91
C HIS A 109 4.11 -12.04 4.67
N LEU A 110 5.35 -11.65 4.93
CA LEU A 110 5.67 -10.33 5.46
C LEU A 110 5.21 -9.22 4.48
N LEU A 111 5.55 -9.35 3.19
CA LEU A 111 5.09 -8.42 2.16
C LEU A 111 3.57 -8.35 2.09
N LEU A 112 2.87 -9.49 2.18
CA LEU A 112 1.42 -9.52 2.17
C LEU A 112 0.82 -8.71 3.33
N ASP A 113 1.34 -8.88 4.55
CA ASP A 113 0.86 -8.13 5.71
C ASP A 113 1.17 -6.63 5.59
N MET A 114 2.36 -6.26 5.10
CA MET A 114 2.73 -4.85 4.89
C MET A 114 1.88 -4.18 3.81
N VAL A 115 1.69 -4.83 2.67
CA VAL A 115 0.90 -4.28 1.55
C VAL A 115 -0.55 -4.09 1.98
N ARG A 116 -1.14 -5.01 2.77
CA ARG A 116 -2.49 -4.84 3.32
C ARG A 116 -2.60 -3.62 4.24
N CYS A 117 -1.64 -3.45 5.15
CA CYS A 117 -1.59 -2.28 6.03
C CYS A 117 -1.49 -0.97 5.24
N LEU A 118 -0.61 -0.91 4.23
CA LEU A 118 -0.49 0.26 3.35
C LEU A 118 -1.76 0.49 2.53
N LEU A 119 -2.42 -0.58 2.08
CA LEU A 119 -3.66 -0.48 1.33
C LEU A 119 -4.77 0.15 2.17
N GLU A 120 -4.94 -0.27 3.42
CA GLU A 120 -5.91 0.37 4.33
C GLU A 120 -5.58 1.84 4.54
N LEU A 121 -4.31 2.20 4.73
CA LEU A 121 -3.88 3.59 4.89
C LEU A 121 -4.22 4.47 3.66
N PHE A 122 -4.02 3.95 2.45
CA PHE A 122 -4.11 4.75 1.22
C PHE A 122 -5.45 4.62 0.46
N GLN A 123 -6.26 3.59 0.73
CA GLN A 123 -7.50 3.33 -0.03
C GLN A 123 -8.78 3.67 0.69
N HIS A 124 -8.79 3.79 2.03
CA HIS A 124 -9.90 4.45 2.68
C HIS A 124 -9.92 5.88 2.14
N GLY A 125 -10.95 6.22 1.36
CA GLY A 125 -11.04 7.48 0.63
C GLY A 125 -11.10 8.65 1.59
N GLN A 126 -9.94 9.05 2.11
CA GLN A 126 -9.81 10.17 3.01
C GLN A 126 -10.08 11.42 2.19
N THR A 127 -11.31 11.93 2.30
CA THR A 127 -11.74 13.15 1.61
C THR A 127 -11.19 14.40 2.28
N ASN A 128 -10.65 14.29 3.51
CA ASN A 128 -10.11 15.41 4.27
C ASN A 128 -8.67 15.17 4.74
N ILE A 129 -7.88 16.25 4.74
CA ILE A 129 -6.47 16.24 5.15
C ILE A 129 -6.31 15.84 6.62
N SER A 130 -7.26 16.24 7.46
CA SER A 130 -7.28 15.91 8.89
C SER A 130 -7.33 14.41 9.18
N ALA A 131 -8.05 13.63 8.37
CA ALA A 131 -8.13 12.19 8.53
C ALA A 131 -6.80 11.54 8.14
N ILE A 132 -6.13 12.04 7.09
CA ILE A 132 -4.81 11.55 6.72
C ILE A 132 -3.82 11.74 7.88
N VAL A 133 -3.80 12.91 8.53
CA VAL A 133 -2.94 13.17 9.72
C VAL A 133 -3.21 12.15 10.83
N ASN A 134 -4.49 11.85 11.09
CA ASN A 134 -4.89 10.96 12.17
C ASN A 134 -4.67 9.47 11.86
N GLU A 135 -4.57 9.08 10.59
CA GLU A 135 -4.45 7.66 10.17
C GLU A 135 -3.00 7.21 9.96
N ILE A 136 -2.08 8.14 9.65
CA ILE A 136 -0.66 7.80 9.42
C ILE A 136 -0.01 7.23 10.67
N GLN A 137 -0.22 7.84 11.84
CA GLN A 137 0.44 7.41 13.08
C GLN A 137 -0.02 6.01 13.54
N PRO A 138 -1.33 5.69 13.57
CA PRO A 138 -1.81 4.33 13.78
C PRO A 138 -1.22 3.32 12.79
N ALA A 139 -1.13 3.65 11.50
CA ALA A 139 -0.54 2.75 10.51
C ALA A 139 0.95 2.50 10.76
N VAL A 140 1.73 3.54 11.12
CA VAL A 140 3.13 3.40 11.55
C VAL A 140 3.24 2.50 12.77
N ASP A 141 2.32 2.61 13.73
CA ASP A 141 2.33 1.77 14.92
C ASP A 141 1.96 0.31 14.60
N VAL A 142 0.99 0.06 13.70
CA VAL A 142 0.71 -1.28 13.16
C VAL A 142 1.95 -1.87 12.47
N LEU A 143 2.68 -1.10 11.67
CA LEU A 143 3.93 -1.56 11.05
C LEU A 143 5.00 -1.91 12.10
N LYS A 144 5.11 -1.14 13.20
CA LYS A 144 6.00 -1.51 14.32
C LYS A 144 5.56 -2.82 14.97
N TYR A 145 4.27 -3.13 15.04
CA TYR A 145 3.81 -4.44 15.53
C TYR A 145 4.20 -5.61 14.62
N LEU A 146 4.38 -5.38 13.31
CA LEU A 146 4.92 -6.39 12.37
C LEU A 146 6.41 -6.71 12.59
N THR A 147 7.08 -6.04 13.53
CA THR A 147 8.41 -6.44 14.04
C THR A 147 8.35 -7.76 14.82
N TRP A 148 7.17 -8.14 15.30
CA TRP A 148 6.83 -9.51 15.69
C TRP A 148 6.24 -10.26 14.50
N PRO A 149 6.36 -11.60 14.36
CA PRO A 149 5.70 -12.30 13.26
C PRO A 149 4.21 -11.93 13.23
N GLY A 150 3.86 -11.22 12.16
CA GLY A 150 2.50 -10.79 11.87
C GLY A 150 1.56 -11.99 11.72
N PRO A 151 0.24 -11.76 11.58
CA PRO A 151 -0.74 -12.84 11.52
C PRO A 151 -0.43 -13.89 10.44
N SER A 152 0.14 -13.49 9.30
CA SER A 152 0.42 -14.40 8.19
C SER A 152 1.71 -15.21 8.37
N PRO A 153 2.87 -14.62 8.73
CA PRO A 153 4.07 -15.38 9.12
C PRO A 153 3.87 -16.23 10.38
N ARG A 154 3.08 -15.77 11.35
CA ARG A 154 2.80 -16.50 12.59
C ARG A 154 2.14 -17.85 12.31
N ARG A 155 1.19 -17.92 11.37
CA ARG A 155 0.58 -19.19 10.91
C ARG A 155 1.59 -20.19 10.35
N ILE A 156 2.74 -19.73 9.87
CA ILE A 156 3.83 -20.57 9.35
C ILE A 156 4.83 -20.92 10.46
N MET A 157 5.03 -20.00 11.42
CA MET A 157 5.95 -20.17 12.55
C MET A 157 5.35 -21.00 13.70
N GLU A 158 4.03 -21.01 13.87
CA GLU A 158 3.32 -21.84 14.87
C GLU A 158 3.14 -23.30 14.42
N GLY A 159 3.36 -23.60 13.14
CA GLY A 159 3.38 -24.97 12.61
C GLY A 159 4.76 -25.62 12.67
N ASP A 160 4.87 -26.85 12.16
CA ASP A 160 6.15 -27.44 11.82
C ASP A 160 6.78 -26.57 10.72
N THR A 161 7.67 -25.65 11.11
CA THR A 161 8.38 -24.66 10.27
C THR A 161 9.17 -25.27 9.09
N THR A 162 9.08 -26.58 8.94
CA THR A 162 9.64 -27.37 7.85
C THR A 162 8.66 -27.58 6.70
N MET A 163 7.37 -27.20 6.83
CA MET A 163 6.34 -27.46 5.82
C MET A 163 5.46 -26.22 5.53
N PHE A 164 5.08 -26.02 4.26
CA PHE A 164 4.05 -25.05 3.87
C PHE A 164 3.15 -25.66 2.79
N GLN A 165 1.83 -25.68 3.04
CA GLN A 165 0.82 -26.33 2.19
C GLN A 165 1.14 -27.80 1.79
N GLY A 166 1.87 -28.52 2.65
CA GLY A 166 2.29 -29.91 2.40
C GLY A 166 3.63 -30.06 1.68
N GLU A 167 4.30 -28.96 1.33
CA GLU A 167 5.63 -28.96 0.70
C GLU A 167 6.72 -28.69 1.73
N LYS A 168 7.83 -29.44 1.65
CA LYS A 168 8.97 -29.27 2.56
C LYS A 168 9.77 -28.02 2.21
N LEU A 169 9.97 -27.16 3.21
CA LEU A 169 10.79 -25.97 3.10
C LEU A 169 12.26 -26.28 3.43
N SER A 170 13.17 -25.60 2.73
CA SER A 170 14.61 -25.72 2.83
C SER A 170 15.25 -24.39 3.23
N GLY A 171 16.47 -24.46 3.77
CA GLY A 171 17.29 -23.29 4.09
C GLY A 171 16.71 -22.44 5.22
N ARG A 172 17.07 -22.76 6.47
CA ARG A 172 16.89 -21.83 7.59
C ARG A 172 18.11 -20.93 7.64
N SER A 173 17.93 -19.63 7.44
CA SER A 173 18.97 -18.65 7.70
C SER A 173 18.43 -17.53 8.58
N ASN A 174 19.31 -16.86 9.33
CA ASN A 174 18.97 -15.60 9.99
C ASN A 174 18.68 -14.47 8.97
N THR A 175 18.82 -14.74 7.66
CA THR A 175 18.60 -13.77 6.58
C THR A 175 17.19 -13.19 6.58
N PHE A 176 16.13 -13.98 6.83
CA PHE A 176 14.78 -13.43 6.92
C PHE A 176 14.64 -12.42 8.07
N LYS A 177 15.19 -12.74 9.26
CA LYS A 177 15.09 -11.85 10.43
C LYS A 177 15.72 -10.49 10.15
N THR A 178 16.92 -10.47 9.56
CA THR A 178 17.61 -9.24 9.16
C THR A 178 16.84 -8.50 8.07
N ALA A 179 16.46 -9.17 6.98
CA ALA A 179 15.73 -8.56 5.87
C ALA A 179 14.38 -7.96 6.30
N ARG A 180 13.69 -8.59 7.27
CA ARG A 180 12.47 -8.05 7.87
C ARG A 180 12.72 -6.76 8.63
N CYS A 181 13.72 -6.72 9.50
CA CYS A 181 14.06 -5.53 10.27
C CYS A 181 14.46 -4.38 9.35
N ASP A 182 15.30 -4.64 8.36
CA ASP A 182 15.77 -3.63 7.41
C ASP A 182 14.60 -3.05 6.62
N MET A 183 13.73 -3.91 6.06
CA MET A 183 12.58 -3.47 5.27
C MET A 183 11.57 -2.65 6.09
N LEU A 184 11.23 -3.09 7.30
CA LEU A 184 10.32 -2.35 8.18
C LEU A 184 10.92 -1.01 8.59
N THR A 185 12.21 -0.97 8.93
CA THR A 185 12.90 0.26 9.31
C THR A 185 12.92 1.24 8.15
N SER A 186 13.26 0.79 6.94
CA SER A 186 13.24 1.62 5.73
C SER A 186 11.84 2.13 5.42
N LEU A 187 10.81 1.28 5.47
CA LEU A 187 9.42 1.68 5.20
C LEU A 187 8.92 2.72 6.20
N ILE A 188 9.12 2.49 7.50
CA ILE A 188 8.73 3.43 8.55
C ILE A 188 9.47 4.76 8.39
N SER A 189 10.77 4.71 8.10
CA SER A 189 11.56 5.91 7.83
C SER A 189 11.02 6.68 6.62
N SER A 190 10.70 5.99 5.52
CA SER A 190 10.11 6.62 4.33
C SER A 190 8.74 7.24 4.61
N LEU A 191 7.88 6.60 5.38
CA LEU A 191 6.60 7.18 5.79
C LEU A 191 6.78 8.42 6.66
N ASN A 192 7.65 8.36 7.67
CA ASN A 192 7.93 9.49 8.55
C ASN A 192 8.53 10.68 7.79
N ILE A 193 9.44 10.44 6.84
CA ILE A 193 10.02 11.49 6.00
C ILE A 193 8.96 12.07 5.06
N ARG A 194 8.15 11.21 4.42
CA ARG A 194 7.13 11.65 3.46
C ARG A 194 6.05 12.50 4.11
N PHE A 195 5.73 12.22 5.36
CA PHE A 195 4.69 12.91 6.12
C PHE A 195 5.26 13.79 7.24
N ILE A 196 6.53 14.17 7.16
CA ILE A 196 7.18 15.02 8.18
C ILE A 196 6.43 16.34 8.35
N ASP A 197 5.93 16.91 7.24
CA ASP A 197 5.18 18.17 7.24
C ASP A 197 3.79 18.03 7.86
N MET A 198 3.25 16.81 8.00
CA MET A 198 1.98 16.57 8.72
C MET A 198 2.12 16.84 10.22
N ALA A 199 3.34 16.83 10.74
CA ALA A 199 3.65 17.28 12.10
C ALA A 199 3.72 18.82 12.21
N SER A 200 3.56 19.56 11.10
CA SER A 200 3.44 21.01 11.15
C SER A 200 2.21 21.42 11.96
N THR A 201 2.35 22.51 12.71
CA THR A 201 1.25 23.09 13.48
C THR A 201 0.04 23.41 12.61
N ILE A 202 0.25 23.79 11.35
CA ILE A 202 -0.83 24.11 10.40
C ILE A 202 -1.67 22.86 10.12
N LEU A 203 -1.04 21.75 9.73
CA LEU A 203 -1.76 20.53 9.36
C LEU A 203 -2.39 19.84 10.57
N GLN A 204 -1.76 19.92 11.74
CA GLN A 204 -2.37 19.47 12.98
C GLN A 204 -3.68 20.21 13.24
N ASN A 205 -3.74 21.52 13.04
CA ASN A 205 -4.96 22.31 13.25
C ASN A 205 -6.09 22.04 12.25
N THR A 206 -5.85 21.29 11.18
CA THR A 206 -6.91 20.93 10.21
C THR A 206 -7.97 19.99 10.78
N TRP A 207 -7.78 19.42 11.98
CA TRP A 207 -8.75 18.55 12.64
C TRP A 207 -10.14 19.19 12.78
N ILE A 208 -10.23 20.53 12.85
CA ILE A 208 -11.50 21.27 12.88
C ILE A 208 -12.33 21.11 11.60
N LEU A 209 -11.73 20.63 10.50
CA LEU A 209 -12.44 20.33 9.24
C LEU A 209 -13.16 18.98 9.28
N ASN A 210 -12.90 18.16 10.31
CA ASN A 210 -13.59 16.90 10.51
C ASN A 210 -14.82 17.10 11.40
N PHE A 211 -15.97 17.34 10.79
CA PHE A 211 -17.26 17.53 11.48
C PHE A 211 -17.69 16.35 12.35
N LYS A 212 -17.12 15.14 12.17
CA LYS A 212 -17.36 14.01 13.08
C LYS A 212 -16.75 14.22 14.47
N LEU A 213 -15.77 15.11 14.60
CA LEU A 213 -15.10 15.45 15.86
C LEU A 213 -15.75 16.65 16.57
N TRP A 214 -16.78 17.24 15.98
CA TRP A 214 -17.43 18.42 16.54
C TRP A 214 -18.37 18.04 17.69
N PRO A 215 -18.49 18.88 18.74
CA PRO A 215 -19.39 18.63 19.85
C PRO A 215 -20.85 18.56 19.39
N ALA A 216 -21.59 17.58 19.91
CA ALA A 216 -23.03 17.46 19.66
C ALA A 216 -23.84 18.57 20.36
N GLU A 217 -23.34 19.07 21.49
CA GLU A 217 -23.93 20.16 22.26
C GLU A 217 -22.92 21.30 22.46
N HIS A 218 -23.44 22.52 22.45
CA HIS A 218 -22.62 23.73 22.58
C HIS A 218 -22.23 24.03 24.03
N SER A 219 -23.04 23.58 25.00
CA SER A 219 -22.80 23.81 26.42
C SER A 219 -21.51 23.14 26.88
N GLY A 220 -20.52 23.95 27.28
CA GLY A 220 -19.24 23.50 27.80
C GLY A 220 -18.10 23.37 26.78
N ASN A 221 -18.32 23.74 25.50
CA ASN A 221 -17.32 23.71 24.43
C ASN A 221 -17.31 25.03 23.63
N GLU A 222 -17.46 26.15 24.34
CA GLU A 222 -17.60 27.48 23.73
C GLU A 222 -16.33 27.89 22.95
N ASP A 223 -15.16 27.46 23.40
CA ASP A 223 -13.82 27.70 22.83
C ASP A 223 -13.36 26.64 21.82
N PHE A 224 -14.25 25.70 21.44
CA PHE A 224 -13.90 24.59 20.57
C PHE A 224 -13.28 25.05 19.25
N GLY A 225 -12.03 24.63 19.02
CA GLY A 225 -11.31 24.86 17.77
C GLY A 225 -10.83 26.30 17.56
N ASP A 226 -11.01 27.21 18.51
CA ASP A 226 -10.68 28.64 18.33
C ASP A 226 -9.17 28.86 18.08
N ASN A 227 -8.33 28.23 18.90
CA ASN A 227 -6.87 28.26 18.72
C ASN A 227 -6.43 27.66 17.37
N ALA A 228 -7.11 26.60 16.93
CA ALA A 228 -6.82 25.94 15.67
C ALA A 228 -7.22 26.82 14.47
N MET A 229 -8.39 27.47 14.55
CA MET A 229 -8.87 28.40 13.54
C MET A 229 -7.97 29.63 13.42
N GLN A 230 -7.56 30.23 14.54
CA GLN A 230 -6.62 31.35 14.55
C GLN A 230 -5.28 30.97 13.93
N ALA A 231 -4.73 29.79 14.28
CA ALA A 231 -3.47 29.32 13.72
C ALA A 231 -3.56 29.08 12.21
N LEU A 232 -4.67 28.52 11.73
CA LEU A 232 -4.92 28.34 10.29
C LEU A 232 -5.07 29.69 9.58
N ALA A 233 -5.91 30.59 10.10
CA ALA A 233 -6.16 31.90 9.52
C ALA A 233 -4.87 32.72 9.38
N LYS A 234 -4.02 32.70 10.40
CA LYS A 234 -2.70 33.34 10.38
C LYS A 234 -1.78 32.73 9.33
N ALA A 235 -1.80 31.41 9.17
CA ALA A 235 -0.95 30.72 8.21
C ALA A 235 -1.31 31.04 6.74
N ILE A 236 -2.59 31.27 6.44
CA ILE A 236 -3.08 31.59 5.09
C ILE A 236 -3.45 33.06 4.91
N GLU A 237 -3.09 33.94 5.85
CA GLU A 237 -3.52 35.35 5.89
C GLU A 237 -3.25 36.09 4.57
N LYS A 238 -2.06 35.89 3.98
CA LYS A 238 -1.70 36.46 2.69
C LYS A 238 -2.67 36.02 1.58
N THR A 239 -3.01 34.74 1.54
CA THR A 239 -3.95 34.16 0.56
C THR A 239 -5.37 34.67 0.80
N LEU A 240 -5.78 34.89 2.06
CA LEU A 240 -7.08 35.49 2.38
C LEU A 240 -7.17 36.94 1.89
N MET A 241 -6.12 37.74 2.12
CA MET A 241 -6.07 39.12 1.64
C MET A 241 -6.08 39.21 0.11
N GLU A 242 -5.34 38.32 -0.58
CA GLU A 242 -5.36 38.20 -2.04
C GLU A 242 -6.76 37.82 -2.59
N ALA A 243 -7.56 37.11 -1.79
CA ALA A 243 -8.93 36.73 -2.10
C ALA A 243 -9.98 37.75 -1.61
N GLU A 244 -9.57 38.95 -1.21
CA GLU A 244 -10.44 40.02 -0.67
C GLU A 244 -11.26 39.59 0.56
N VAL A 245 -10.75 38.61 1.33
CA VAL A 245 -11.33 38.18 2.61
C VAL A 245 -10.69 38.97 3.73
N ASN A 246 -11.49 39.61 4.58
CA ASN A 246 -10.99 40.35 5.74
C ASN A 246 -10.62 39.38 6.88
N PRO A 247 -9.32 39.23 7.24
CA PRO A 247 -8.90 38.30 8.29
C PRO A 247 -9.47 38.65 9.67
N THR A 248 -9.85 39.91 9.93
CA THR A 248 -10.40 40.31 11.23
C THR A 248 -11.81 39.77 11.48
N LEU A 249 -12.51 39.31 10.43
CA LEU A 249 -13.87 38.76 10.56
C LEU A 249 -13.88 37.25 10.78
N VAL A 250 -12.73 36.59 10.69
CA VAL A 250 -12.64 35.12 10.74
C VAL A 250 -13.15 34.56 12.08
N GLU A 251 -12.87 35.23 13.20
CA GLU A 251 -13.34 34.81 14.52
C GLU A 251 -14.87 34.92 14.68
N ASP A 252 -15.45 36.00 14.14
CA ASP A 252 -16.89 36.20 14.12
C ASP A 252 -17.58 35.15 13.24
N GLU A 253 -17.06 34.90 12.04
CA GLU A 253 -17.57 33.89 11.11
C GLU A 253 -17.47 32.48 11.68
N TRP A 254 -16.37 32.17 12.37
CA TRP A 254 -16.17 30.90 13.08
C TRP A 254 -17.21 30.69 14.17
N THR A 255 -17.48 31.72 14.99
CA THR A 255 -18.52 31.67 16.03
C THR A 255 -19.91 31.41 15.45
N VAL A 256 -20.24 32.08 14.34
CA VAL A 256 -21.51 31.85 13.63
C VAL A 256 -21.61 30.43 13.09
N LEU A 257 -20.50 29.88 12.56
CA LEU A 257 -20.44 28.50 12.06
C LEU A 257 -20.70 27.48 13.17
N LYS A 258 -20.05 27.62 14.34
CA LYS A 258 -20.26 26.77 15.52
C LYS A 258 -21.74 26.69 15.89
N VAL A 259 -22.40 27.85 16.04
CA VAL A 259 -23.82 27.93 16.41
C VAL A 259 -24.73 27.29 15.35
N LYS A 260 -24.45 27.54 14.06
CA LYS A 260 -25.25 26.95 12.97
C LYS A 260 -25.11 25.44 12.90
N PHE A 261 -23.90 24.91 13.09
CA PHE A 261 -23.63 23.48 13.06
C PHE A 261 -24.32 22.76 14.22
N THR A 262 -24.16 23.23 15.47
CA THR A 262 -24.80 22.59 16.62
C THR A 262 -26.33 22.60 16.51
N ARG A 263 -26.91 23.67 15.96
CA ARG A 263 -28.37 23.74 15.71
C ARG A 263 -28.84 22.81 14.60
N SER A 264 -28.00 22.48 13.61
CA SER A 264 -28.38 21.60 12.50
C SER A 264 -28.20 20.11 12.82
N VAL A 265 -27.16 19.75 13.60
CA VAL A 265 -26.90 18.36 14.02
C VAL A 265 -27.98 17.82 14.95
N GLY A 266 -28.66 18.68 15.72
CA GLY A 266 -29.86 18.31 16.47
C GLY A 266 -31.05 17.83 15.61
N ASN A 267 -31.00 18.01 14.28
CA ASN A 267 -32.09 17.66 13.36
C ASN A 267 -31.70 16.74 12.18
N LEU A 268 -30.42 16.43 11.94
CA LEU A 268 -30.02 15.58 10.81
C LEU A 268 -28.79 14.71 11.10
N ASN A 269 -28.85 13.48 10.60
CA ASN A 269 -27.74 12.51 10.50
C ASN A 269 -26.49 13.22 9.89
N PRO A 270 -25.29 13.12 10.50
CA PRO A 270 -24.08 13.83 10.10
C PRO A 270 -23.72 13.75 8.61
N ASP A 271 -24.07 12.65 7.94
CA ASP A 271 -23.84 12.48 6.49
C ASP A 271 -24.71 13.39 5.60
N LYS A 272 -25.84 13.91 6.11
CA LYS A 272 -26.73 14.84 5.39
C LYS A 272 -26.42 16.32 5.66
N ALA A 273 -25.72 16.64 6.75
CA ALA A 273 -25.38 18.01 7.11
C ALA A 273 -24.44 18.66 6.07
N ILE A 274 -23.52 17.87 5.51
CA ILE A 274 -22.56 18.30 4.46
C ILE A 274 -23.27 18.85 3.21
N ALA A 275 -24.44 18.29 2.84
CA ALA A 275 -25.23 18.74 1.69
C ALA A 275 -26.07 20.00 1.97
N SER A 276 -26.21 20.39 3.23
CA SER A 276 -27.08 21.51 3.68
C SER A 276 -26.32 22.79 4.03
N LEU A 277 -24.98 22.76 3.99
CA LEU A 277 -24.15 23.94 4.17
C LEU A 277 -24.48 24.96 3.06
N PRO A 278 -24.69 26.25 3.39
CA PRO A 278 -25.11 27.24 2.41
C PRO A 278 -24.11 27.31 1.25
N ALA A 279 -24.61 27.17 0.03
CA ALA A 279 -23.91 27.43 -1.23
C ALA A 279 -23.45 28.90 -1.41
N THR A 280 -23.26 29.63 -0.31
CA THR A 280 -22.81 31.03 -0.27
C THR A 280 -21.30 31.11 -0.45
N GLY A 281 -20.53 30.07 -0.06
CA GLY A 281 -19.11 29.95 -0.38
C GLY A 281 -18.83 29.49 -1.82
N ALA A 282 -19.70 28.62 -2.38
CA ALA A 282 -19.53 28.06 -3.71
C ALA A 282 -19.66 29.11 -4.84
N ARG A 283 -20.53 30.13 -4.68
CA ARG A 283 -20.67 31.19 -5.68
C ARG A 283 -19.47 32.13 -5.79
N ARG A 284 -18.50 32.09 -4.86
CA ARG A 284 -17.24 32.83 -5.02
C ARG A 284 -16.18 32.05 -5.79
N VAL A 285 -16.26 30.71 -5.86
CA VAL A 285 -15.24 29.88 -6.52
C VAL A 285 -15.49 29.76 -8.04
N ASP A 286 -16.75 29.80 -8.48
CA ASP A 286 -17.10 29.74 -9.91
C ASP A 286 -16.64 30.97 -10.73
N GLY A 287 -16.29 32.08 -10.06
CA GLY A 287 -15.68 33.26 -10.70
C GLY A 287 -14.19 33.11 -11.03
N TYR A 288 -13.50 32.10 -10.49
CA TYR A 288 -12.03 31.95 -10.63
C TYR A 288 -11.61 30.84 -11.58
N ALA A 289 -12.54 30.06 -12.13
CA ALA A 289 -12.23 28.99 -13.09
C ALA A 289 -11.88 29.51 -14.50
N HIS A 290 -11.97 30.82 -14.76
CA HIS A 290 -11.80 31.38 -16.11
C HIS A 290 -10.42 32.00 -16.41
N THR A 291 -9.47 32.00 -15.46
CA THR A 291 -8.16 32.70 -15.62
C THR A 291 -6.92 31.87 -15.33
N ALA A 292 -7.01 30.56 -15.05
CA ALA A 292 -5.84 29.69 -14.98
C ALA A 292 -5.79 28.79 -16.22
N GLY A 293 -5.06 29.26 -17.23
CA GLY A 293 -4.83 28.55 -18.48
C GLY A 293 -4.20 27.18 -18.28
N CYS A 294 -4.76 26.24 -19.03
CA CYS A 294 -4.26 24.92 -19.33
C CYS A 294 -2.77 24.91 -19.70
N SER A 295 -1.97 24.13 -18.99
CA SER A 295 -0.74 23.53 -19.51
C SER A 295 -0.60 22.12 -18.95
N THR A 296 -1.00 21.17 -19.79
CA THR A 296 -0.74 19.74 -19.68
C THR A 296 0.77 19.50 -19.65
N VAL A 297 1.26 18.84 -18.60
CA VAL A 297 2.56 18.16 -18.61
C VAL A 297 2.26 16.69 -18.81
N GLU A 298 2.19 16.31 -20.09
CA GLU A 298 2.56 14.97 -20.53
C GLU A 298 4.10 14.83 -20.43
N ASP A 299 4.57 13.59 -20.43
CA ASP A 299 5.99 13.17 -20.43
C ASP A 299 6.65 12.98 -19.05
N LEU A 300 6.47 11.77 -18.50
CA LEU A 300 7.54 11.07 -17.79
C LEU A 300 7.61 9.61 -18.24
N ASP A 301 8.61 9.38 -19.08
CA ASP A 301 9.24 8.14 -19.53
C ASP A 301 8.86 6.83 -18.80
N ASP A 302 8.10 6.01 -19.52
CA ASP A 302 8.09 4.56 -19.41
C ASP A 302 9.39 3.99 -19.99
N ASN A 303 10.44 3.87 -19.18
CA ASN A 303 11.61 3.06 -19.55
C ASN A 303 12.22 2.39 -18.31
N ASN A 304 11.56 1.33 -17.84
CA ASN A 304 12.22 0.33 -17.00
C ASN A 304 11.68 -1.07 -17.31
N GLU A 305 11.73 -1.46 -18.59
CA GLU A 305 11.48 -2.84 -18.99
C GLU A 305 12.71 -3.71 -18.63
N LEU A 306 12.66 -4.32 -17.45
CA LEU A 306 13.47 -5.51 -17.17
C LEU A 306 12.97 -6.65 -18.06
N ASN A 307 13.65 -6.86 -19.19
CA ASN A 307 13.35 -7.93 -20.12
C ASN A 307 13.67 -9.32 -19.49
N GLU A 308 13.10 -10.39 -20.07
CA GLU A 308 13.27 -11.76 -19.57
C GLU A 308 14.73 -12.22 -19.53
N GLU A 309 15.57 -11.68 -20.40
CA GLU A 309 16.99 -12.01 -20.51
C GLU A 309 17.75 -11.48 -19.29
N HIS A 310 17.43 -10.24 -18.86
CA HIS A 310 17.97 -9.63 -17.66
C HIS A 310 17.56 -10.41 -16.39
N VAL A 311 16.31 -10.88 -16.32
CA VAL A 311 15.84 -11.73 -15.20
C VAL A 311 16.57 -13.07 -15.17
N GLN A 312 16.86 -13.69 -16.33
CA GLN A 312 17.60 -14.95 -16.40
C GLN A 312 19.08 -14.76 -16.05
N GLU A 313 19.75 -13.74 -16.58
CA GLU A 313 21.15 -13.43 -16.23
C GLU A 313 21.31 -13.18 -14.74
N MET A 314 20.36 -12.45 -14.12
CA MET A 314 20.38 -12.19 -12.69
C MET A 314 20.12 -13.45 -11.85
N LEU A 315 19.22 -14.35 -12.28
CA LEU A 315 18.99 -15.63 -11.61
C LEU A 315 20.21 -16.57 -11.73
N VAL A 316 20.98 -16.48 -12.81
CA VAL A 316 22.25 -17.22 -12.97
C VAL A 316 23.34 -16.64 -12.06
N GLN A 317 23.41 -15.31 -11.91
CA GLN A 317 24.35 -14.65 -10.99
C GLN A 317 24.00 -14.82 -9.51
N MET A 318 22.80 -15.32 -9.18
CA MET A 318 22.35 -15.62 -7.82
C MET A 318 22.84 -16.97 -7.27
N GLN A 319 23.48 -17.81 -8.10
CA GLN A 319 24.04 -19.12 -7.74
C GLN A 319 25.47 -19.02 -7.20
#